data_AF-A0A962XUS7-F1
#
_entry.id   AF-A0A962XUS7-F1
#
_cell.length_a   1.000
_cell.length_b   1.000
_cell.length_c   1.000
_cell.angle_alpha   90.00
_cell.angle_beta   90.00
_cell.angle_gamma   90.00
#
_symmetry.space_group_name_H-M   'P 1'
#
loop_
_entity.id
_entity.type
_entity.pdbx_description
1 polymer ?
#
loop_
_entity_poly.entity_id
_entity_poly.type
_entity_poly.pdbx_seq_one_letter_code
_entity_poly.pdbx_strand_id
1 'polypeptide(L)'
;MTSWRRQAGLTLVELMIATTLSIVLLAGVLLVFSANKATYQMQNGLGTLQENGRYAASQIASDLQMAGFGGCLSPHLKRVDGGAPRVINVVSSSPPYLTEFIDGTFLVGRNDQSTTVTMGGVTMVTGTDSIEVRGPLRSNVNFVAGAIPADQPVVIVGDASGFAANEYLLIGDCSSATLFRATAVSTSGGN
;
A
#
# COMPACT_ATOMS: atom_id res chain seq x y z
N MET A 1 -14.95 -74.70 20.33
CA MET A 1 -16.00 -74.96 19.31
C MET A 1 -16.90 -73.73 19.24
N THR A 2 -16.70 -72.86 18.24
CA THR A 2 -17.58 -71.70 18.01
C THR A 2 -18.74 -72.14 17.14
N SER A 3 -19.95 -72.17 17.69
CA SER A 3 -21.17 -72.50 16.94
C SER A 3 -21.48 -71.35 15.98
N TRP A 4 -21.34 -71.60 14.68
CA TRP A 4 -21.77 -70.66 13.65
C TRP A 4 -23.32 -70.62 13.67
N ARG A 5 -23.90 -69.50 14.11
CA ARG A 5 -25.36 -69.31 14.07
C ARG A 5 -25.79 -69.28 12.60
N ARG A 6 -26.73 -70.16 12.23
CA ARG A 6 -27.33 -70.15 10.88
C ARG A 6 -28.15 -68.86 10.72
N GLN A 7 -27.84 -68.10 9.68
CA GLN A 7 -28.61 -66.93 9.26
C GLN A 7 -29.99 -67.41 8.77
N ALA A 8 -31.06 -67.00 9.44
CA ALA A 8 -32.41 -67.12 8.90
C ALA A 8 -32.47 -66.17 7.68
N GLY A 9 -32.78 -66.71 6.50
CA GLY A 9 -32.67 -65.97 5.23
C GLY A 9 -33.47 -64.67 5.24
N LEU A 10 -32.93 -63.63 4.58
CA LEU A 10 -33.60 -62.34 4.38
C LEU A 10 -34.73 -62.49 3.36
N THR A 11 -35.85 -61.81 3.62
CA THR A 11 -36.90 -61.65 2.61
C THR A 11 -36.50 -60.59 1.57
N LEU A 12 -36.97 -60.73 0.32
CA LEU A 12 -36.78 -59.73 -0.74
C LEU A 12 -37.27 -58.34 -0.28
N VAL A 13 -38.37 -58.31 0.48
CA VAL A 13 -38.97 -57.08 1.03
C VAL A 13 -38.08 -56.43 2.08
N GLU A 14 -37.46 -57.20 2.99
CA GLU A 14 -36.48 -56.64 3.94
C GLU A 14 -35.29 -55.99 3.24
N LEU A 15 -34.80 -56.59 2.14
CA LEU A 15 -33.69 -56.03 1.39
C LEU A 15 -34.09 -54.74 0.65
N MET A 16 -35.31 -54.67 0.11
CA MET A 16 -35.83 -53.44 -0.49
C MET A 16 -36.00 -52.32 0.55
N ILE A 17 -36.51 -52.62 1.74
CA ILE A 17 -36.66 -51.63 2.82
C ILE A 17 -35.29 -51.18 3.34
N ALA A 18 -34.35 -52.10 3.55
CA ALA A 18 -33.01 -51.76 4.04
C ALA A 18 -32.23 -50.87 3.05
N THR A 19 -32.31 -51.18 1.75
CA THR A 19 -31.62 -50.40 0.71
C THR A 19 -32.24 -49.01 0.53
N THR A 20 -33.57 -48.91 0.51
CA THR A 20 -34.26 -47.62 0.43
C THR A 20 -33.93 -46.71 1.61
N LEU A 21 -33.96 -47.23 2.86
CA LEU A 21 -33.57 -46.45 4.04
C LEU A 21 -32.10 -46.02 3.97
N SER A 22 -31.20 -46.90 3.51
CA SER A 22 -29.77 -46.56 3.36
C SER A 22 -29.55 -45.43 2.36
N ILE A 23 -30.27 -45.44 1.22
CA ILE A 23 -30.19 -44.38 0.20
C ILE A 23 -30.72 -43.05 0.75
N VAL A 24 -31.85 -43.06 1.47
CA VAL A 24 -32.42 -41.85 2.08
C VAL A 24 -31.45 -41.24 3.08
N LEU A 25 -30.82 -42.07 3.93
CA LEU A 25 -29.82 -41.60 4.90
C LEU A 25 -28.59 -41.02 4.19
N LEU A 26 -28.07 -41.69 3.16
CA LEU A 26 -26.93 -41.21 2.39
C LEU A 26 -27.23 -39.87 1.71
N ALA A 27 -28.42 -39.71 1.13
CA ALA A 27 -28.87 -38.46 0.52
C ALA A 27 -28.91 -37.31 1.55
N GLY A 28 -29.42 -37.58 2.76
CA GLY A 28 -29.41 -36.62 3.86
C GLY A 28 -27.99 -36.18 4.25
N VAL A 29 -27.05 -37.12 4.37
CA VAL A 29 -25.65 -36.82 4.71
C VAL A 29 -24.98 -35.98 3.61
N LEU A 30 -25.23 -36.28 2.34
CA LEU A 30 -24.68 -35.50 1.22
C LEU A 30 -25.17 -34.06 1.23
N LEU A 31 -26.44 -33.83 1.56
CA LEU A 31 -26.99 -32.47 1.71
C LEU A 31 -26.29 -31.70 2.82
N VAL A 32 -26.11 -32.31 4.00
CA VAL A 32 -25.41 -31.69 5.13
C VAL A 32 -23.95 -31.40 4.78
N PHE A 33 -23.25 -32.36 4.15
CA PHE A 33 -21.87 -32.17 3.75
C PHE A 33 -21.71 -31.05 2.72
N SER A 34 -22.61 -30.97 1.73
CA SER A 34 -22.62 -29.91 0.74
C SER A 34 -22.85 -28.53 1.37
N ALA A 35 -23.82 -28.42 2.29
CA ALA A 35 -24.08 -27.20 3.04
C ALA A 35 -22.85 -26.78 3.86
N ASN A 36 -22.24 -27.72 4.59
CA ASN A 36 -21.03 -27.46 5.37
C ASN A 36 -19.89 -26.97 4.47
N LYS A 37 -19.66 -27.62 3.32
CA LYS A 37 -18.62 -27.21 2.36
C LYS A 37 -18.84 -25.77 1.88
N ALA A 38 -20.07 -25.39 1.55
CA ALA A 38 -20.40 -24.03 1.15
C ALA A 38 -20.14 -23.03 2.27
N THR A 39 -20.54 -23.35 3.51
CA THR A 39 -20.27 -22.53 4.69
C THR A 39 -18.77 -22.36 4.94
N TYR A 40 -17.97 -23.44 4.84
CA TYR A 40 -16.52 -23.37 4.97
C TYR A 40 -15.87 -22.45 3.93
N GLN A 41 -16.30 -22.53 2.67
CA GLN A 41 -15.78 -21.65 1.61
C GLN A 41 -16.12 -20.18 1.88
N MET A 42 -17.35 -19.90 2.34
CA MET A 42 -17.75 -18.54 2.73
C MET A 42 -16.92 -18.01 3.89
N GLN A 43 -16.72 -18.80 4.94
CA GLN A 43 -15.89 -18.42 6.08
C GLN A 43 -14.44 -18.15 5.67
N ASN A 44 -13.88 -18.99 4.80
CA ASN A 44 -12.52 -18.78 4.27
C ASN A 44 -12.41 -17.50 3.43
N GLY A 45 -13.40 -17.22 2.59
CA GLY A 45 -13.47 -15.98 1.81
C GLY A 45 -13.55 -14.74 2.71
N LEU A 46 -14.38 -14.79 3.76
CA LEU A 46 -14.47 -13.72 4.75
C LEU A 46 -13.16 -13.52 5.51
N GLY A 47 -12.48 -14.61 5.90
CA GLY A 47 -11.17 -14.53 6.54
C GLY A 47 -10.12 -13.86 5.64
N THR A 48 -10.11 -14.22 4.36
CA THR A 48 -9.21 -13.60 3.37
C THR A 48 -9.50 -12.11 3.19
N LEU A 49 -10.79 -11.72 3.11
CA LEU A 49 -11.19 -10.31 3.01
C LEU A 49 -10.78 -9.51 4.25
N GLN A 50 -10.93 -10.08 5.44
CA GLN A 50 -10.52 -9.43 6.69
C GLN A 50 -9.00 -9.26 6.78
N GLU A 51 -8.23 -10.28 6.37
CA GLU A 51 -6.77 -10.18 6.35
C GLU A 51 -6.30 -9.11 5.36
N ASN A 52 -6.84 -9.11 4.14
CA ASN A 52 -6.52 -8.11 3.13
C ASN A 52 -6.91 -6.70 3.59
N GLY A 53 -8.06 -6.56 4.25
CA GLY A 53 -8.49 -5.29 4.85
C GLY A 53 -7.54 -4.82 5.95
N ARG A 54 -7.12 -5.72 6.85
CA ARG A 54 -6.15 -5.41 7.92
C ARG A 54 -4.81 -4.97 7.34
N TYR A 55 -4.31 -5.68 6.33
CA TYR A 55 -3.06 -5.36 5.65
C TYR A 55 -3.11 -4.00 4.93
N ALA A 56 -4.19 -3.75 4.17
CA ALA A 56 -4.37 -2.46 3.50
C ALA A 56 -4.42 -1.30 4.51
N ALA A 57 -5.18 -1.46 5.59
CA ALA A 57 -5.27 -0.47 6.65
C ALA A 57 -3.91 -0.23 7.35
N SER A 58 -3.12 -1.29 7.62
CA SER A 58 -1.80 -1.12 8.24
C SER A 58 -0.81 -0.41 7.33
N GLN A 59 -0.84 -0.68 6.03
CA GLN A 59 0.00 0.03 5.05
C GLN A 59 -0.38 1.51 4.98
N ILE A 60 -1.67 1.83 4.85
CA ILE A 60 -2.17 3.21 4.85
C ILE A 60 -1.76 3.92 6.14
N ALA A 61 -1.95 3.30 7.30
CA ALA A 61 -1.56 3.88 8.58
C ALA A 61 -0.06 4.16 8.66
N SER A 62 0.78 3.24 8.16
CA SER A 62 2.23 3.43 8.11
C SER A 62 2.62 4.61 7.23
N ASP A 63 1.99 4.77 6.06
CA ASP A 63 2.30 5.88 5.16
C ASP A 63 1.80 7.22 5.73
N LEU A 64 0.63 7.23 6.39
CA LEU A 64 0.10 8.41 7.08
C LEU A 64 0.96 8.84 8.27
N GLN A 65 1.56 7.90 9.01
CA GLN A 65 2.50 8.23 10.11
C GLN A 65 3.78 8.91 9.60
N MET A 66 4.18 8.64 8.36
CA MET A 66 5.34 9.26 7.71
C MET A 66 4.98 10.55 6.96
N ALA A 67 3.70 10.96 6.94
CA ALA A 67 3.27 12.19 6.29
C ALA A 67 3.98 13.41 6.89
N GLY A 68 4.58 14.23 6.04
CA GLY A 68 5.35 15.40 6.48
C GLY A 68 6.64 15.08 7.24
N PHE A 69 7.06 13.81 7.27
CA PHE A 69 8.39 13.46 7.73
C PHE A 69 9.44 14.05 6.78
N GLY A 70 10.47 14.67 7.33
CA GLY A 70 11.49 15.42 6.60
C GLY A 70 12.81 15.41 7.36
N GLY A 71 13.03 14.37 8.17
CA GLY A 71 14.16 14.27 9.08
C GLY A 71 14.12 15.35 10.16
N CYS A 72 15.25 15.98 10.46
CA CYS A 72 15.34 17.01 11.50
C CYS A 72 14.68 18.35 11.14
N LEU A 73 14.11 18.49 9.94
CA LEU A 73 13.28 19.63 9.57
C LEU A 73 11.79 19.46 9.92
N SER A 74 11.34 18.25 10.28
CA SER A 74 9.95 18.03 10.72
C SER A 74 9.68 18.69 12.07
N PRO A 75 8.55 19.42 12.25
CA PRO A 75 7.47 19.78 11.31
C PRO A 75 7.63 21.19 10.68
N HIS A 76 8.79 21.81 10.83
CA HIS A 76 9.05 23.22 10.54
C HIS A 76 9.48 23.47 9.08
N LEU A 77 8.70 23.03 8.09
CA LEU A 77 8.96 23.44 6.70
C LEU A 77 8.57 24.92 6.50
N LYS A 78 7.48 25.33 7.14
CA LYS A 78 7.03 26.71 7.26
C LYS A 78 7.51 27.32 8.58
N ARG A 79 8.03 28.54 8.50
CA ARG A 79 8.36 29.36 9.67
C ARG A 79 7.12 30.01 10.23
N VAL A 80 6.83 29.78 11.52
CA VAL A 80 5.66 30.36 12.23
C VAL A 80 5.93 31.82 12.66
N ASP A 81 7.20 32.24 12.68
CA ASP A 81 7.66 33.57 13.11
C ASP A 81 7.65 34.63 11.98
N GLY A 82 7.11 34.30 10.79
CA GLY A 82 7.12 35.20 9.63
C GLY A 82 8.51 35.37 8.98
N GLY A 83 9.51 34.59 9.39
CA GLY A 83 10.80 34.52 8.72
C GLY A 83 10.75 33.79 7.37
N ALA A 84 11.83 33.86 6.59
CA ALA A 84 11.96 33.15 5.31
C ALA A 84 11.74 31.63 5.49
N PRO A 85 10.97 30.94 4.63
CA PRO A 85 10.72 29.50 4.77
C PRO A 85 12.03 28.73 4.91
N ARG A 86 12.03 27.67 5.74
CA ARG A 86 13.22 26.83 5.93
C ARG A 86 13.52 26.01 4.68
N VAL A 87 12.54 25.91 3.78
CA VAL A 87 12.70 25.34 2.45
C VAL A 87 12.88 26.46 1.42
N ILE A 88 14.02 26.47 0.75
CA ILE A 88 14.32 27.34 -0.39
C ILE A 88 13.87 26.64 -1.66
N ASN A 89 12.86 27.18 -2.34
CA ASN A 89 12.41 26.67 -3.63
C ASN A 89 13.19 27.33 -4.77
N VAL A 90 14.07 26.57 -5.43
CA VAL A 90 14.85 27.06 -6.59
C VAL A 90 14.24 26.66 -7.94
N VAL A 91 13.03 26.08 -7.93
CA VAL A 91 12.31 25.69 -9.14
C VAL A 91 11.58 26.89 -9.73
N SER A 92 11.89 27.24 -10.99
CA SER A 92 11.29 28.39 -11.70
C SER A 92 9.80 28.23 -12.04
N SER A 93 9.29 26.99 -12.12
CA SER A 93 7.88 26.67 -12.34
C SER A 93 7.45 25.46 -11.49
N SER A 94 7.30 25.66 -10.18
CA SER A 94 6.87 24.59 -9.27
C SER A 94 5.36 24.35 -9.36
N PRO A 95 4.91 23.09 -9.49
CA PRO A 95 3.50 22.73 -9.35
C PRO A 95 2.92 23.17 -7.99
N PRO A 96 1.59 23.44 -7.90
CA PRO A 96 0.95 23.89 -6.66
C PRO A 96 1.14 22.95 -5.47
N TYR A 97 1.24 21.63 -5.70
CA TYR A 97 1.43 20.66 -4.62
C TYR A 97 2.76 20.82 -3.88
N LEU A 98 3.80 21.38 -4.52
CA LEU A 98 5.09 21.62 -3.87
C LEU A 98 5.04 22.83 -2.93
N THR A 99 4.35 23.90 -3.33
CA THR A 99 4.13 25.06 -2.44
C THR A 99 3.28 24.66 -1.25
N GLU A 100 2.22 23.87 -1.47
CA GLU A 100 1.40 23.33 -0.39
C GLU A 100 2.22 22.44 0.56
N PHE A 101 3.13 21.61 0.06
CA PHE A 101 4.04 20.81 0.89
C PHE A 101 4.93 21.70 1.78
N ILE A 102 5.53 22.75 1.22
CA ILE A 102 6.34 23.72 1.98
C ILE A 102 5.50 24.43 3.05
N ASP A 103 4.24 24.72 2.74
CA ASP A 103 3.30 25.36 3.65
C ASP A 103 2.77 24.43 4.77
N GLY A 104 3.16 23.16 4.77
CA GLY A 104 2.78 22.18 5.79
C GLY A 104 1.57 21.32 5.43
N THR A 105 1.12 21.36 4.18
CA THR A 105 0.03 20.52 3.69
C THR A 105 0.58 19.20 3.18
N PHE A 106 0.54 18.18 4.06
CA PHE A 106 1.09 16.84 3.80
C PHE A 106 0.04 15.79 3.41
N LEU A 107 -1.24 16.11 3.63
CA LEU A 107 -2.36 15.22 3.38
C LEU A 107 -3.43 15.99 2.61
N VAL A 108 -3.82 15.47 1.45
CA VAL A 108 -4.91 16.04 0.64
C VAL A 108 -5.87 14.93 0.24
N GLY A 109 -7.11 15.03 0.71
CA GLY A 109 -8.21 14.20 0.21
C GLY A 109 -8.90 14.89 -0.96
N ARG A 110 -9.24 14.12 -2.00
CA ARG A 110 -10.07 14.58 -3.11
C ARG A 110 -11.21 13.59 -3.29
N ASN A 111 -12.41 14.14 -3.39
CA ASN A 111 -13.63 13.40 -3.68
C ASN A 111 -13.97 13.55 -5.16
N ASP A 112 -14.42 12.48 -5.80
CA ASP A 112 -14.92 12.47 -7.19
C ASP A 112 -13.99 13.21 -8.17
N GLN A 113 -12.81 12.64 -8.44
CA GLN A 113 -11.82 13.29 -9.29
C GLN A 113 -12.40 13.66 -10.66
N SER A 114 -12.56 14.98 -10.91
CA SER A 114 -13.23 15.48 -12.12
C SER A 114 -12.36 15.40 -13.38
N THR A 115 -11.05 15.25 -13.18
CA THR A 115 -10.05 15.11 -14.26
C THR A 115 -9.03 14.05 -13.88
N THR A 116 -8.39 13.48 -14.89
CA THR A 116 -7.28 12.56 -14.72
C THR A 116 -6.06 13.32 -14.19
N VAL A 117 -5.77 13.19 -12.90
CA VAL A 117 -4.60 13.82 -12.27
C VAL A 117 -3.53 12.76 -12.06
N THR A 118 -2.30 13.03 -12.51
CA THR A 118 -1.15 12.15 -12.23
C THR A 118 -0.30 12.77 -11.12
N MET A 119 -0.16 12.06 -10.01
CA MET A 119 0.68 12.46 -8.87
C MET A 119 1.68 11.35 -8.58
N GLY A 120 2.97 11.67 -8.49
CA GLY A 120 4.01 10.68 -8.17
C GLY A 120 4.05 9.49 -9.14
N GLY A 121 3.76 9.72 -10.42
CA GLY A 121 3.69 8.66 -11.44
C GLY A 121 2.43 7.80 -11.42
N VAL A 122 1.50 8.03 -10.48
CA VAL A 122 0.22 7.33 -10.40
C VAL A 122 -0.88 8.22 -10.98
N THR A 123 -1.53 7.73 -12.04
CA THR A 123 -2.66 8.40 -12.67
C THR A 123 -3.96 8.03 -11.96
N MET A 124 -4.61 9.02 -11.36
CA MET A 124 -5.90 8.87 -10.69
C MET A 124 -7.01 8.70 -11.73
N VAL A 125 -7.92 7.74 -11.48
CA VAL A 125 -9.05 7.46 -12.37
C VAL A 125 -10.15 8.50 -12.14
N THR A 126 -10.71 9.03 -13.22
CA THR A 126 -11.83 9.98 -13.15
C THR A 126 -13.03 9.36 -12.43
N GLY A 127 -13.63 10.11 -11.50
CA GLY A 127 -14.76 9.64 -10.68
C GLY A 127 -14.36 8.76 -9.49
N THR A 128 -13.06 8.63 -9.19
CA THR A 128 -12.59 7.96 -7.96
C THR A 128 -12.15 8.99 -6.91
N ASP A 129 -12.19 8.56 -5.65
CA ASP A 129 -11.62 9.30 -4.53
C ASP A 129 -10.13 9.03 -4.42
N SER A 130 -9.37 10.05 -4.03
CA SER A 130 -7.93 9.91 -3.85
C SER A 130 -7.48 10.56 -2.55
N ILE A 131 -6.57 9.88 -1.87
CA ILE A 131 -5.79 10.47 -0.78
C ILE A 131 -4.35 10.62 -1.28
N GLU A 132 -3.84 11.84 -1.19
CA GLU A 132 -2.45 12.17 -1.49
C GLU A 132 -1.71 12.34 -0.17
N VAL A 133 -0.68 11.53 0.03
CA VAL A 133 0.22 11.60 1.18
C VAL A 133 1.58 12.06 0.70
N ARG A 134 2.08 13.16 1.28
CA ARG A 134 3.37 13.75 0.92
C ARG A 134 4.37 13.49 2.04
N GLY A 135 5.50 12.90 1.68
CA GLY A 135 6.59 12.56 2.60
C GLY A 135 7.85 12.23 1.81
N PRO A 136 8.94 11.85 2.49
CA PRO A 136 10.18 11.52 1.83
C PRO A 136 10.06 10.16 1.15
N LEU A 137 10.62 10.06 -0.06
CA LEU A 137 10.67 8.80 -0.79
C LEU A 137 11.64 7.82 -0.11
N ARG A 138 11.30 6.53 -0.22
CA ARG A 138 11.86 5.39 0.52
C ARG A 138 13.30 4.98 0.12
N SER A 139 14.08 5.83 -0.55
CA SER A 139 15.46 5.47 -0.90
C SER A 139 16.45 5.88 0.18
N ASN A 140 17.25 4.93 0.65
CA ASN A 140 18.30 5.19 1.63
C ASN A 140 19.54 5.74 0.91
N VAL A 141 19.61 7.05 0.79
CA VAL A 141 20.78 7.76 0.24
C VAL A 141 21.32 8.78 1.21
N ASN A 142 22.64 8.89 1.20
CA ASN A 142 23.38 9.91 1.92
C ASN A 142 23.85 10.97 0.93
N PHE A 143 23.58 12.23 1.23
CA PHE A 143 24.16 13.33 0.47
C PHE A 143 25.66 13.43 0.77
N VAL A 144 26.49 13.53 -0.27
CA VAL A 144 27.93 13.76 -0.09
C VAL A 144 28.14 15.22 0.27
N ALA A 145 28.56 15.47 1.52
CA ALA A 145 28.53 16.79 2.12
C ALA A 145 29.22 17.88 1.28
N GLY A 146 28.56 19.03 1.14
CA GLY A 146 29.03 20.21 0.43
C GLY A 146 27.92 21.25 0.25
N ALA A 147 28.25 22.48 -0.16
CA ALA A 147 27.23 23.44 -0.61
C ALA A 147 26.56 22.88 -1.87
N ILE A 148 25.23 23.00 -2.00
CA ILE A 148 24.50 22.66 -3.23
C ILE A 148 24.77 23.79 -4.23
N PRO A 149 25.59 23.58 -5.27
CA PRO A 149 25.87 24.60 -6.28
C PRO A 149 24.72 24.67 -7.28
N ALA A 150 24.46 25.86 -7.85
CA ALA A 150 23.41 26.05 -8.83
C ALA A 150 23.67 25.31 -10.17
N ASP A 151 24.95 25.09 -10.50
CA ASP A 151 25.39 24.64 -11.84
C ASP A 151 26.25 23.35 -11.81
N GLN A 152 26.28 22.59 -10.71
CA GLN A 152 26.98 21.29 -10.68
C GLN A 152 26.05 20.16 -10.24
N PRO A 153 26.35 18.91 -10.62
CA PRO A 153 25.59 17.76 -10.16
C PRO A 153 25.61 17.63 -8.63
N VAL A 154 24.45 17.35 -8.05
CA VAL A 154 24.31 16.90 -6.66
C VAL A 154 24.78 15.46 -6.58
N VAL A 155 25.82 15.19 -5.79
CA VAL A 155 26.36 13.84 -5.61
C VAL A 155 25.77 13.20 -4.36
N ILE A 156 25.19 12.02 -4.52
CA ILE A 156 24.66 11.18 -3.44
C ILE A 156 25.41 9.84 -3.42
N VAL A 157 25.53 9.24 -2.24
CA VAL A 157 26.05 7.90 -2.02
C VAL A 157 24.92 7.02 -1.52
N GLY A 158 24.69 5.89 -2.20
CA GLY A 158 23.65 4.94 -1.86
C GLY A 158 22.91 4.45 -3.10
N ASP A 159 21.68 3.99 -2.90
CA ASP A 159 20.84 3.48 -3.98
C ASP A 159 20.14 4.61 -4.74
N ALA A 160 20.55 4.83 -5.98
CA ALA A 160 19.92 5.81 -6.86
C ALA A 160 18.67 5.30 -7.58
N SER A 161 18.27 4.03 -7.38
CA SER A 161 17.12 3.41 -8.07
C SER A 161 15.79 4.13 -7.83
N GLY A 162 15.68 4.86 -6.73
CA GLY A 162 14.51 5.65 -6.36
C GLY A 162 14.45 7.06 -6.97
N PHE A 163 15.36 7.42 -7.89
CA PHE A 163 15.38 8.75 -8.52
C PHE A 163 15.29 8.66 -10.04
N ALA A 164 14.47 9.53 -10.62
CA ALA A 164 14.33 9.69 -12.06
C ALA A 164 14.51 11.14 -12.52
N ALA A 165 14.81 11.32 -13.80
CA ALA A 165 14.82 12.64 -14.42
C ALA A 165 13.42 13.27 -14.35
N ASN A 166 13.40 14.59 -14.16
CA ASN A 166 12.23 15.45 -13.94
C ASN A 166 11.50 15.27 -12.60
N GLU A 167 12.07 14.54 -11.65
CA GLU A 167 11.53 14.46 -10.29
C GLU A 167 11.93 15.68 -9.44
N TYR A 168 11.06 16.02 -8.50
CA TYR A 168 11.29 17.07 -7.52
C TYR A 168 11.89 16.45 -6.26
N LEU A 169 13.05 16.97 -5.85
CA LEU A 169 13.82 16.45 -4.74
C LEU A 169 14.04 17.53 -3.70
N LEU A 170 14.03 17.11 -2.43
CA LEU A 170 14.31 17.94 -1.29
C LEU A 170 15.59 17.43 -0.62
N ILE A 171 16.58 18.31 -0.46
CA ILE A 171 17.79 18.02 0.32
C ILE A 171 17.93 19.09 1.37
N GLY A 172 18.16 18.69 2.62
CA GLY A 172 18.32 19.63 3.72
C GLY A 172 19.05 19.04 4.91
N ASP A 173 19.47 19.94 5.79
CA ASP A 173 20.03 19.65 7.10
C ASP A 173 19.03 20.06 8.19
N CYS A 174 19.47 20.13 9.45
CA CYS A 174 18.60 20.50 10.55
C CYS A 174 18.33 22.00 10.68
N SER A 175 18.77 22.81 9.72
CA SER A 175 18.58 24.27 9.65
C SER A 175 17.70 24.66 8.46
N SER A 176 17.98 24.13 7.27
CA SER A 176 17.30 24.48 6.01
C SER A 176 17.28 23.32 5.01
N ALA A 177 16.34 23.36 4.08
CA ALA A 177 16.30 22.50 2.90
C ALA A 177 16.22 23.31 1.61
N THR A 178 16.65 22.70 0.51
CA THR A 178 16.51 23.21 -0.84
C THR A 178 15.67 22.24 -1.65
N LEU A 179 14.62 22.76 -2.28
CA LEU A 179 13.77 22.05 -3.24
C LEU A 179 14.27 22.36 -4.66
N PHE A 180 14.61 21.31 -5.41
CA PHE A 180 15.08 21.42 -6.79
C PHE A 180 14.45 20.34 -7.67
N ARG A 181 14.62 20.45 -8.99
CA ARG A 181 14.20 19.44 -9.95
C ARG A 181 15.41 18.75 -10.55
N ALA A 182 15.48 17.42 -10.48
CA ALA A 182 16.52 16.64 -11.15
C ALA A 182 16.31 16.71 -12.66
N THR A 183 17.24 17.27 -13.41
CA THR A 183 17.16 17.33 -14.89
C THR A 183 17.67 16.06 -15.54
N ALA A 184 18.64 15.40 -14.89
CA ALA A 184 19.16 14.08 -15.25
C ALA A 184 19.59 13.35 -13.96
N VAL A 185 19.54 12.02 -14.00
CA VAL A 185 20.05 11.14 -12.93
C VAL A 185 21.02 10.16 -13.58
N SER A 186 22.23 10.09 -13.05
CA SER A 186 23.29 9.20 -13.56
C SER A 186 23.95 8.48 -12.39
N THR A 187 24.20 7.18 -12.55
CA THR A 187 24.96 6.37 -11.59
C THR A 187 26.41 6.26 -12.05
N SER A 188 27.34 6.76 -11.23
CA SER A 188 28.76 6.42 -11.39
C SER A 188 29.09 5.28 -10.43
N GLY A 189 29.33 4.08 -10.97
CA GLY A 189 29.77 2.95 -10.17
C GLY A 189 31.08 3.29 -9.46
N GLY A 190 31.05 3.33 -8.13
CA GLY A 190 32.27 3.27 -7.33
C GLY A 190 32.79 1.84 -7.37
N ASN A 191 34.00 1.64 -7.89
CA ASN A 191 34.74 0.40 -7.68
C ASN A 191 35.13 0.25 -6.21
#